data_AF-A0A971U1K4-F1
#
_entry.id   AF-A0A971U1K4-F1
#
_cell.length_a   1.000
_cell.length_b   1.000
_cell.length_c   1.000
_cell.angle_alpha   90.00
_cell.angle_beta   90.00
_cell.angle_gamma   90.00
#
_symmetry.space_group_name_H-M   'P 1'
#
loop_
_entity.id
_entity.type
_entity.pdbx_description
1 polymer ?
#
loop_
_entity_poly.entity_id
_entity_poly.type
_entity_poly.pdbx_seq_one_letter_code
_entity_poly.pdbx_strand_id
1 'polypeptide(L)'
;LALGLADRLQAAGIRCFGPSAAAARIEASKAFSKTLMRDLGLPTADFATFCDADTAEAHVRAVGAPIVVKASGLAAGKGVIVCQTMDEAFVAIDTIGRKRAFGAAGDEIVIEAFVTGSEVSVLAFSDGVTVRPMIQAQDHKAACDGDRGPNTGGMGCYAPAALLDEAQLEAVTARVLQPTIDGLRQRGTPYVGILYAGLMVSADDLKVLEFNCRFGDPETQAILPLLENDLLEVLEASVDGRLHEIELRWRRLTSVCVVMAAQGYPGAYERGLPIEGLDAAAALDDVVVFHAGTRTVDGQVLTDGGRVLGVTAWASDLRAARDRAYTAVGRIHWPGAFARQDIGCKGLEEGRR
;
A
#
# COMPACT_ATOMS: atom_id res chain seq x y z
N LEU A 1 -5.94 10.58 8.80
CA LEU A 1 -4.96 10.10 9.81
C LEU A 1 -4.19 11.26 10.43
N ALA A 2 -3.30 11.93 9.69
CA ALA A 2 -2.48 13.03 10.21
C ALA A 2 -3.24 14.24 10.80
N LEU A 3 -4.52 14.42 10.46
CA LEU A 3 -5.37 15.50 10.99
C LEU A 3 -5.96 15.21 12.39
N GLY A 4 -5.68 14.04 12.99
CA GLY A 4 -6.07 13.72 14.37
C GLY A 4 -7.56 13.41 14.56
N LEU A 5 -8.21 12.77 13.59
CA LEU A 5 -9.61 12.36 13.75
C LEU A 5 -9.76 11.33 14.89
N ALA A 6 -8.85 10.36 14.99
CA ALA A 6 -8.86 9.37 16.07
C ALA A 6 -8.77 10.03 17.45
N ASP A 7 -7.85 10.98 17.63
CA ASP A 7 -7.69 11.74 18.88
C ASP A 7 -8.98 12.47 19.26
N ARG A 8 -9.63 13.13 18.29
CA ARG A 8 -10.87 13.89 18.52
C ARG A 8 -12.05 12.98 18.87
N LEU A 9 -12.17 11.83 18.20
CA LEU A 9 -13.22 10.85 18.51
C LEU A 9 -13.02 10.25 19.90
N GLN A 10 -11.79 9.87 20.24
CA GLN A 10 -11.46 9.34 21.56
C GLN A 10 -11.71 10.36 22.67
N ALA A 11 -11.33 11.63 22.47
CA ALA A 11 -11.62 12.71 23.41
C ALA A 11 -13.12 12.95 23.62
N ALA A 12 -13.94 12.61 22.61
CA ALA A 12 -15.41 12.65 22.70
C ALA A 12 -16.04 11.35 23.24
N GLY A 13 -15.23 10.37 23.66
CA GLY A 13 -15.72 9.06 24.13
C GLY A 13 -16.23 8.14 23.02
N ILE A 14 -15.91 8.43 21.75
CA ILE A 14 -16.30 7.64 20.59
C ILE A 14 -15.16 6.67 20.25
N ARG A 15 -15.47 5.38 20.20
CA ARG A 15 -14.52 4.33 19.80
C ARG A 15 -14.02 4.58 18.38
N CYS A 16 -12.72 4.46 18.17
CA CYS A 16 -12.09 4.67 16.86
C CYS A 16 -10.97 3.66 16.65
N PHE A 17 -11.06 2.89 15.56
CA PHE A 17 -9.97 2.05 15.08
C PHE A 17 -9.11 2.85 14.10
N GLY A 18 -7.86 3.11 14.50
CA GLY A 18 -6.89 3.86 13.70
C GLY A 18 -5.97 4.69 14.59
N PRO A 19 -4.76 5.02 14.10
CA PRO A 19 -3.75 5.63 14.94
C PRO A 19 -4.07 7.09 15.26
N SER A 20 -3.57 7.56 16.40
CA SER A 20 -3.49 8.98 16.74
C SER A 20 -2.70 9.76 15.68
N ALA A 21 -2.87 11.08 15.62
CA ALA A 21 -2.03 11.93 14.77
C ALA A 21 -0.54 11.75 15.07
N ALA A 22 -0.20 11.54 16.35
CA ALA A 22 1.18 11.34 16.79
C ALA A 22 1.76 10.01 16.27
N ALA A 23 1.02 8.89 16.38
CA ALA A 23 1.48 7.60 15.85
C ALA A 23 1.46 7.57 14.32
N ALA A 24 0.49 8.25 13.68
CA ALA A 24 0.37 8.36 12.22
C ALA A 24 1.54 9.11 11.55
N ARG A 25 2.44 9.74 12.32
CA ARG A 25 3.69 10.33 11.81
C ARG A 25 4.58 9.33 11.10
N ILE A 26 4.49 8.04 11.43
CA ILE A 26 5.25 6.97 10.77
C ILE A 26 4.94 6.86 9.27
N GLU A 27 3.73 7.27 8.84
CA GLU A 27 3.38 7.45 7.43
C GLU A 27 3.53 8.92 7.00
N ALA A 28 3.05 9.85 7.84
CA ALA A 28 2.93 11.26 7.45
C ALA A 28 4.28 11.99 7.27
N SER A 29 5.36 11.44 7.81
CA SER A 29 6.73 11.93 7.63
C SER A 29 7.68 10.75 7.38
N LYS A 30 8.17 10.63 6.15
CA LYS A 30 9.16 9.60 5.79
C LYS A 30 10.47 9.78 6.54
N ALA A 31 10.89 11.02 6.80
CA ALA A 31 12.08 11.25 7.62
C ALA A 31 11.90 10.72 9.05
N PHE A 32 10.75 10.98 9.69
CA PHE A 32 10.44 10.39 11.00
C PHE A 32 10.45 8.87 10.95
N SER A 33 9.82 8.29 9.93
CA SER A 33 9.76 6.85 9.70
C SER A 33 11.17 6.23 9.59
N LYS A 34 12.04 6.83 8.78
CA LYS A 34 13.40 6.34 8.54
C LYS A 34 14.29 6.51 9.76
N THR A 35 14.17 7.63 10.49
CA THR A 35 14.85 7.82 11.79
C THR A 35 14.39 6.78 12.81
N LEU A 36 13.08 6.52 12.92
CA LEU A 36 12.56 5.46 13.78
C LEU A 36 13.14 4.09 13.40
N MET A 37 13.16 3.75 12.11
CA MET A 37 13.78 2.52 11.63
C MET A 37 15.25 2.42 12.03
N ARG A 38 16.04 3.49 11.85
CA ARG A 38 17.46 3.53 12.23
C ARG A 38 17.64 3.34 13.74
N ASP A 39 16.88 4.06 14.55
CA ASP A 39 16.99 4.02 16.02
C ASP A 39 16.64 2.64 16.58
N LEU A 40 15.73 1.93 15.93
CA LEU A 40 15.30 0.57 16.30
C LEU A 40 16.12 -0.53 15.63
N GLY A 41 17.07 -0.19 14.74
CA GLY A 41 17.85 -1.15 13.97
C GLY A 41 17.04 -1.97 12.97
N LEU A 42 15.92 -1.43 12.47
CA LEU A 42 15.10 -2.09 11.45
C LEU A 42 15.85 -2.10 10.11
N PRO A 43 15.74 -3.19 9.32
CA PRO A 43 16.43 -3.26 8.05
C PRO A 43 15.75 -2.33 7.05
N THR A 44 16.43 -1.26 6.63
CA THR A 44 15.92 -0.30 5.65
C THR A 44 17.06 0.16 4.74
N ALA A 45 16.75 0.78 3.61
CA ALA A 45 17.75 1.39 2.75
C ALA A 45 18.51 2.50 3.50
N ASP A 46 19.83 2.57 3.30
CA ASP A 46 20.64 3.69 3.76
C ASP A 46 20.02 5.00 3.27
N PHE A 47 19.99 6.01 4.14
CA PHE A 47 19.29 7.24 3.85
C PHE A 47 19.90 8.45 4.55
N ALA A 48 19.65 9.61 3.95
CA ALA A 48 19.90 10.91 4.54
C ALA A 48 18.69 11.83 4.32
N THR A 49 18.54 12.82 5.20
CA THR A 49 17.42 13.77 5.20
C THR A 49 17.95 15.19 5.05
N PHE A 50 17.25 16.02 4.27
CA PHE A 50 17.69 17.36 3.90
C PHE A 50 16.54 18.35 3.96
N CYS A 51 16.79 19.57 4.43
CA CYS A 51 15.82 20.67 4.42
C CYS A 51 16.13 21.72 3.35
N ASP A 52 17.22 21.54 2.59
CA ASP A 52 17.62 22.43 1.51
C ASP A 52 18.12 21.62 0.31
N ALA A 53 17.83 22.13 -0.89
CA ALA A 53 18.14 21.44 -2.14
C ALA A 53 19.66 21.40 -2.42
N ASP A 54 20.41 22.41 -1.99
CA ASP A 54 21.84 22.51 -2.28
C ASP A 54 22.65 21.44 -1.53
N THR A 55 22.34 21.19 -0.25
CA THR A 55 22.96 20.10 0.52
C THR A 55 22.51 18.73 0.05
N ALA A 56 21.25 18.59 -0.36
CA ALA A 56 20.73 17.36 -0.97
C ALA A 56 21.51 17.03 -2.26
N GLU A 57 21.70 18.00 -3.16
CA GLU A 57 22.50 17.81 -4.38
C GLU A 57 23.97 17.49 -4.07
N ALA A 58 24.56 18.15 -3.07
CA ALA A 58 25.93 17.85 -2.64
C ALA A 58 26.07 16.41 -2.14
N HIS A 59 25.07 15.89 -1.42
CA HIS A 59 25.04 14.49 -1.02
C HIS A 59 24.96 13.54 -2.21
N VAL A 60 24.10 13.83 -3.20
CA VAL A 60 24.02 13.03 -4.45
C VAL A 60 25.36 13.01 -5.19
N ARG A 61 26.07 14.15 -5.27
CA ARG A 61 27.41 14.20 -5.88
C ARG A 61 28.43 13.32 -5.15
N ALA A 62 28.28 13.16 -3.84
CA ALA A 62 29.18 12.34 -3.03
C ALA A 62 28.86 10.84 -3.10
N VAL A 63 27.57 10.47 -3.14
CA VAL A 63 27.12 9.07 -3.10
C VAL A 63 26.97 8.44 -4.49
N GLY A 64 26.53 9.22 -5.49
CA GLY A 64 26.23 8.75 -6.83
C GLY A 64 24.79 8.22 -6.99
N ALA A 65 24.51 7.60 -8.15
CA ALA A 65 23.24 6.99 -8.52
C ALA A 65 23.47 5.50 -8.87
N PRO A 66 22.44 4.63 -8.82
CA PRO A 66 21.01 4.90 -8.64
C PRO A 66 20.62 5.22 -7.19
N ILE A 67 19.66 6.13 -7.03
CA ILE A 67 19.11 6.55 -5.73
C ILE A 67 17.60 6.83 -5.84
N VAL A 68 16.93 6.91 -4.69
CA VAL A 68 15.52 7.27 -4.61
C VAL A 68 15.37 8.59 -3.87
N VAL A 69 14.76 9.58 -4.50
CA VAL A 69 14.47 10.89 -3.90
C VAL A 69 13.00 10.93 -3.52
N LYS A 70 12.72 11.21 -2.24
CA LYS A 70 11.36 11.23 -1.69
C LYS A 70 11.05 12.55 -0.98
N ALA A 71 9.84 13.05 -1.17
CA ALA A 71 9.26 14.08 -0.30
C ALA A 71 8.90 13.46 1.06
N SER A 72 9.33 14.09 2.16
CA SER A 72 9.09 13.58 3.52
C SER A 72 7.59 13.50 3.83
N GLY A 73 6.82 14.53 3.46
CA GLY A 73 5.38 14.57 3.73
C GLY A 73 4.51 13.70 2.82
N LEU A 74 3.19 13.81 3.03
CA LEU A 74 2.17 13.11 2.24
C LEU A 74 2.02 13.76 0.86
N ALA A 75 2.50 13.07 -0.18
CA ALA A 75 2.46 13.50 -1.58
C ALA A 75 1.59 12.57 -2.47
N ALA A 76 0.61 11.88 -1.88
CA ALA A 76 -0.32 10.97 -2.57
C ALA A 76 0.36 9.95 -3.51
N GLY A 77 1.49 9.36 -3.07
CA GLY A 77 2.27 8.40 -3.85
C GLY A 77 3.10 8.99 -4.99
N LYS A 78 2.97 10.29 -5.30
CA LYS A 78 3.69 10.96 -6.40
C LYS A 78 5.04 11.56 -5.99
N GLY A 79 5.28 11.69 -4.69
CA GLY A 79 6.51 12.26 -4.15
C GLY A 79 7.65 11.26 -3.97
N VAL A 80 7.67 10.15 -4.72
CA VAL A 80 8.75 9.15 -4.71
C VAL A 80 9.26 9.02 -6.14
N ILE A 81 10.52 9.36 -6.36
CA ILE A 81 11.15 9.39 -7.68
C ILE A 81 12.39 8.50 -7.63
N VAL A 82 12.39 7.44 -8.44
CA VAL A 82 13.54 6.56 -8.63
C VAL A 82 14.42 7.16 -9.71
N CYS A 83 15.68 7.45 -9.37
CA CYS A 83 16.63 8.12 -10.25
C CYS A 83 17.76 7.15 -10.59
N GLN A 84 17.87 6.80 -11.86
CA GLN A 84 18.93 5.94 -12.39
C GLN A 84 20.23 6.72 -12.62
N THR A 85 20.12 8.03 -12.81
CA THR A 85 21.26 8.94 -13.04
C THR A 85 21.28 10.08 -12.03
N MET A 86 22.45 10.71 -11.85
CA MET A 86 22.56 11.90 -11.00
C MET A 86 21.74 13.08 -11.54
N ASP A 87 21.66 13.24 -12.86
CA ASP A 87 20.88 14.31 -13.48
C ASP A 87 19.38 14.15 -13.17
N GLU A 88 18.85 12.92 -13.24
CA GLU A 88 17.49 12.62 -12.80
C GLU A 88 17.28 12.96 -11.32
N ALA A 89 18.26 12.67 -10.47
CA ALA A 89 18.19 13.00 -9.04
C ALA A 89 18.20 14.51 -8.79
N PHE A 90 19.02 15.28 -9.51
CA PHE A 90 19.02 16.74 -9.40
C PHE A 90 17.68 17.34 -9.85
N VAL A 91 17.10 16.82 -10.94
CA VAL A 91 15.75 17.22 -11.38
C VAL A 91 14.68 16.87 -10.34
N ALA A 92 14.79 15.71 -9.70
CA ALA A 92 13.88 15.30 -8.63
C ALA A 92 13.99 16.22 -7.40
N ILE A 93 15.21 16.54 -6.97
CA ILE A 93 15.49 17.46 -5.84
C ILE A 93 14.95 18.86 -6.14
N ASP A 94 15.20 19.40 -7.34
CA ASP A 94 14.67 20.70 -7.76
C ASP A 94 13.13 20.71 -7.75
N THR A 95 12.51 19.64 -8.26
CA THR A 95 11.05 19.50 -8.31
C THR A 95 10.43 19.47 -6.92
N ILE A 96 11.02 18.71 -5.99
CA ILE A 96 10.51 18.54 -4.63
C ILE A 96 10.82 19.77 -3.77
N GLY A 97 12.08 20.20 -3.72
CA GLY A 97 12.57 21.20 -2.77
C GLY A 97 12.44 22.64 -3.24
N ARG A 98 12.78 22.94 -4.50
CA ARG A 98 12.78 24.33 -5.00
C ARG A 98 11.45 24.73 -5.63
N LYS A 99 10.93 23.91 -6.54
CA LYS A 99 9.64 24.13 -7.20
C LYS A 99 8.46 23.83 -6.28
N ARG A 100 8.69 23.13 -5.17
CA ARG A 100 7.68 22.77 -4.16
C ARG A 100 6.42 22.17 -4.79
N ALA A 101 6.61 21.26 -5.76
CA ALA A 101 5.51 20.65 -6.52
C ALA A 101 4.47 19.93 -5.62
N PHE A 102 4.86 19.59 -4.39
CA PHE A 102 4.02 18.94 -3.38
C PHE A 102 3.72 19.83 -2.16
N GLY A 103 3.91 21.15 -2.27
CA GLY A 103 3.70 22.09 -1.17
C GLY A 103 4.59 21.78 0.04
N ALA A 104 4.02 21.87 1.24
CA ALA A 104 4.73 21.61 2.50
C ALA A 104 5.26 20.17 2.64
N ALA A 105 4.74 19.21 1.84
CA ALA A 105 5.26 17.84 1.87
C ALA A 105 6.72 17.74 1.39
N GLY A 106 7.18 18.71 0.59
CA GLY A 106 8.56 18.79 0.07
C GLY A 106 9.51 19.64 0.91
N ASP A 107 9.11 20.14 2.09
CA ASP A 107 9.98 20.95 2.97
C ASP A 107 11.18 20.17 3.50
N GLU A 108 11.06 18.85 3.52
CA GLU A 108 12.12 17.93 3.89
C GLU A 108 12.18 16.82 2.83
N ILE A 109 13.38 16.52 2.37
CA ILE A 109 13.70 15.53 1.35
C ILE A 109 14.39 14.35 2.02
N VAL A 110 14.00 13.14 1.65
CA VAL A 110 14.70 11.91 2.02
C VAL A 110 15.36 11.35 0.77
N ILE A 111 16.67 11.14 0.81
CA ILE A 111 17.41 10.45 -0.25
C ILE A 111 17.80 9.09 0.29
N GLU A 112 17.45 8.03 -0.45
CA GLU A 112 17.70 6.65 -0.08
C GLU A 112 18.54 5.94 -1.13
N ALA A 113 19.37 5.00 -0.70
CA ALA A 113 20.02 4.05 -1.58
C ALA A 113 18.97 3.25 -2.37
N PHE A 114 19.21 3.05 -3.66
CA PHE A 114 18.34 2.20 -4.47
C PHE A 114 18.47 0.74 -4.05
N VAL A 115 17.33 0.07 -3.82
CA VAL A 115 17.27 -1.34 -3.42
C VAL A 115 16.55 -2.11 -4.52
N THR A 116 17.10 -3.27 -4.88
CA THR A 116 16.52 -4.20 -5.84
C THR A 116 15.87 -5.39 -5.14
N GLY A 117 14.86 -5.98 -5.76
CA GLY A 117 14.14 -7.13 -5.25
C GLY A 117 12.70 -7.17 -5.75
N SER A 118 11.90 -8.04 -5.14
CA SER A 118 10.45 -8.08 -5.32
C SER A 118 9.77 -7.33 -4.19
N GLU A 119 8.88 -6.40 -4.54
CA GLU A 119 8.04 -5.71 -3.55
C GLU A 119 6.97 -6.67 -3.01
N VAL A 120 6.77 -6.62 -1.69
CA VAL A 120 5.71 -7.32 -0.97
C VAL A 120 5.14 -6.42 0.12
N SER A 121 3.83 -6.47 0.31
CA SER A 121 3.11 -5.75 1.33
C SER A 121 2.75 -6.71 2.46
N VAL A 122 3.11 -6.35 3.69
CA VAL A 122 2.69 -7.06 4.90
C VAL A 122 1.94 -6.09 5.79
N LEU A 123 0.66 -6.37 6.02
CA LEU A 123 -0.21 -5.56 6.88
C LEU A 123 -0.37 -6.28 8.22
N ALA A 124 -0.63 -5.53 9.28
CA ALA A 124 -0.90 -6.10 10.59
C ALA A 124 -1.91 -5.28 11.38
N PHE A 125 -2.79 -5.96 12.10
CA PHE A 125 -3.57 -5.34 13.17
C PHE A 125 -2.65 -5.08 14.37
N SER A 126 -2.86 -3.95 15.04
CA SER A 126 -2.24 -3.67 16.32
C SER A 126 -3.20 -3.00 17.29
N ASP A 127 -3.08 -3.37 18.56
CA ASP A 127 -3.77 -2.78 19.71
C ASP A 127 -2.87 -1.85 20.54
N GLY A 128 -1.69 -1.50 20.00
CA GLY A 128 -0.66 -0.72 20.69
C GLY A 128 0.36 -1.55 21.46
N VAL A 129 0.15 -2.86 21.60
CA VAL A 129 1.09 -3.79 22.26
C VAL A 129 1.29 -5.05 21.41
N THR A 130 0.20 -5.71 21.06
CA THR A 130 0.15 -6.91 20.25
C THR A 130 0.15 -6.55 18.77
N VAL A 131 0.80 -7.39 17.98
CA VAL A 131 0.76 -7.37 16.51
C VAL A 131 0.21 -8.70 16.00
N ARG A 132 -0.73 -8.61 15.05
CA ARG A 132 -1.24 -9.77 14.30
C ARG A 132 -1.05 -9.54 12.80
N PRO A 133 -0.01 -10.13 12.18
CA PRO A 133 0.25 -9.99 10.75
C PRO A 133 -0.87 -10.65 9.93
N MET A 134 -1.23 -10.02 8.83
CA MET A 134 -2.08 -10.61 7.80
C MET A 134 -1.24 -11.42 6.82
N ILE A 135 -1.90 -12.14 5.92
CA ILE A 135 -1.25 -12.72 4.74
C ILE A 135 -0.63 -11.61 3.88
N GLN A 136 0.52 -11.93 3.30
CA GLN A 136 1.31 -11.08 2.43
C GLN A 136 0.63 -10.88 1.07
N ALA A 137 0.79 -9.70 0.49
CA ALA A 137 0.19 -9.34 -0.78
C ALA A 137 1.24 -8.72 -1.71
N GLN A 138 1.01 -8.81 -3.02
CA GLN A 138 1.85 -8.09 -3.99
C GLN A 138 0.96 -7.20 -4.87
N ASP A 139 1.24 -5.91 -4.82
CA ASP A 139 0.56 -4.90 -5.63
C ASP A 139 1.22 -4.72 -7.01
N HIS A 140 0.51 -4.04 -7.90
CA HIS A 140 0.97 -3.69 -9.23
C HIS A 140 0.76 -2.18 -9.43
N LYS A 141 1.78 -1.37 -9.11
CA LYS A 141 1.67 0.10 -9.10
C LYS A 141 1.59 0.74 -10.47
N ALA A 142 2.38 0.27 -11.44
CA ALA A 142 2.48 0.89 -12.75
C ALA A 142 1.17 0.77 -13.54
N ALA A 143 0.84 1.79 -14.33
CA ALA A 143 -0.43 1.88 -15.05
C ALA A 143 -0.61 0.82 -16.14
N CYS A 144 0.50 0.37 -16.76
CA CYS A 144 0.48 -0.51 -17.93
C CYS A 144 1.16 -1.86 -17.64
N ASP A 145 0.79 -2.86 -18.45
CA ASP A 145 1.37 -4.20 -18.42
C ASP A 145 2.91 -4.19 -18.52
N GLY A 146 3.55 -5.16 -17.87
CA GLY A 146 5.00 -5.28 -17.79
C GLY A 146 5.65 -4.18 -16.93
N ASP A 147 4.90 -3.68 -15.94
CA ASP A 147 5.29 -2.59 -15.04
C ASP A 147 5.79 -1.32 -15.75
N ARG A 148 5.07 -0.94 -16.82
CA ARG A 148 5.40 0.24 -17.62
C ARG A 148 4.48 1.41 -17.30
N GLY A 149 4.94 2.60 -17.70
CA GLY A 149 4.19 3.83 -17.54
C GLY A 149 4.29 4.43 -16.13
N PRO A 150 3.51 5.47 -15.84
CA PRO A 150 3.58 6.15 -14.55
C PRO A 150 3.10 5.26 -13.41
N ASN A 151 3.66 5.46 -12.22
CA ASN A 151 3.12 4.89 -11.00
C ASN A 151 1.71 5.42 -10.73
N THR A 152 0.87 4.54 -10.20
CA THR A 152 -0.51 4.82 -9.82
C THR A 152 -0.70 4.51 -8.33
N GLY A 153 -1.92 4.67 -7.81
CA GLY A 153 -2.27 4.14 -6.50
C GLY A 153 -2.34 2.61 -6.41
N GLY A 154 -2.14 1.88 -7.52
CA GLY A 154 -2.25 0.42 -7.63
C GLY A 154 -3.32 0.02 -8.66
N MET A 155 -2.93 -0.80 -9.64
CA MET A 155 -3.77 -1.32 -10.73
C MET A 155 -4.28 -2.75 -10.47
N GLY A 156 -3.83 -3.37 -9.39
CA GLY A 156 -4.27 -4.69 -8.98
C GLY A 156 -3.36 -5.25 -7.89
N CYS A 157 -3.83 -6.32 -7.27
CA CYS A 157 -3.13 -7.00 -6.18
C CYS A 157 -3.53 -8.47 -6.16
N TYR A 158 -2.66 -9.34 -5.65
CA TYR A 158 -3.03 -10.70 -5.28
C TYR A 158 -2.48 -11.08 -3.91
N ALA A 159 -3.16 -12.02 -3.26
CA ALA A 159 -2.81 -12.55 -1.94
C ALA A 159 -3.19 -14.06 -1.83
N PRO A 160 -2.40 -14.89 -1.12
CA PRO A 160 -1.07 -14.58 -0.61
C PRO A 160 -0.03 -14.44 -1.74
N ALA A 161 0.96 -13.55 -1.57
CA ALA A 161 2.12 -13.47 -2.46
C ALA A 161 3.15 -14.55 -2.11
N ALA A 162 3.63 -15.32 -3.10
CA ALA A 162 4.58 -16.42 -2.91
C ALA A 162 6.04 -15.94 -2.73
N LEU A 163 6.24 -14.83 -2.03
CA LEU A 163 7.54 -14.18 -1.79
C LEU A 163 8.09 -14.39 -0.38
N LEU A 164 7.20 -14.66 0.57
CA LEU A 164 7.53 -14.92 1.96
C LEU A 164 6.87 -16.24 2.35
N ASP A 165 7.65 -17.20 2.81
CA ASP A 165 7.12 -18.35 3.53
C ASP A 165 6.69 -17.97 4.96
N GLU A 166 6.13 -18.93 5.69
CA GLU A 166 5.64 -18.72 7.06
C GLU A 166 6.75 -18.27 8.01
N ALA A 167 7.95 -18.88 7.92
CA ALA A 167 9.09 -18.52 8.76
C ALA A 167 9.63 -17.11 8.43
N GLN A 168 9.60 -16.71 7.16
CA GLN A 168 9.97 -15.37 6.73
C GLN A 168 8.93 -14.33 7.17
N LEU A 169 7.63 -14.66 7.16
CA LEU A 169 6.58 -13.78 7.69
C LEU A 169 6.68 -13.62 9.22
N GLU A 170 7.00 -14.68 9.95
CA GLU A 170 7.34 -14.61 11.38
C GLU A 170 8.56 -13.72 11.61
N ALA A 171 9.61 -13.86 10.79
CA ALA A 171 10.80 -13.02 10.86
C ALA A 171 10.48 -11.54 10.59
N VAL A 172 9.62 -11.24 9.61
CA VAL A 172 9.10 -9.87 9.38
C VAL A 172 8.40 -9.35 10.62
N THR A 173 7.56 -10.17 11.25
CA THR A 173 6.84 -9.78 12.46
C THR A 173 7.80 -9.46 13.61
N ALA A 174 8.77 -10.33 13.86
CA ALA A 174 9.73 -10.19 14.95
C ALA A 174 10.78 -9.09 14.72
N ARG A 175 11.17 -8.84 13.46
CA ARG A 175 12.26 -7.89 13.12
C ARG A 175 11.77 -6.52 12.64
N VAL A 176 10.51 -6.41 12.20
CA VAL A 176 9.96 -5.17 11.64
C VAL A 176 8.72 -4.75 12.40
N LEU A 177 7.65 -5.55 12.38
CA LEU A 177 6.33 -5.09 12.83
C LEU A 177 6.26 -4.88 14.35
N GLN A 178 6.63 -5.90 15.12
CA GLN A 178 6.59 -5.84 16.59
C GLN A 178 7.55 -4.78 17.15
N PRO A 179 8.83 -4.70 16.73
CA PRO A 179 9.73 -3.62 17.18
C PRO A 179 9.23 -2.22 16.83
N THR A 180 8.55 -2.04 15.69
CA THR A 180 7.96 -0.75 15.31
C THR A 180 6.87 -0.32 16.29
N ILE A 181 5.96 -1.23 16.64
CA ILE A 181 4.89 -0.95 17.61
C ILE A 181 5.47 -0.70 19.00
N ASP A 182 6.44 -1.50 19.43
CA ASP A 182 7.13 -1.30 20.70
C ASP A 182 7.87 0.03 20.77
N GLY A 183 8.58 0.42 19.70
CA GLY A 183 9.30 1.68 19.63
C GLY A 183 8.37 2.90 19.69
N LEU A 184 7.21 2.84 19.00
CA LEU A 184 6.20 3.88 19.08
C LEU A 184 5.57 3.97 20.49
N ARG A 185 5.29 2.84 21.12
CA ARG A 185 4.80 2.78 22.50
C ARG A 185 5.81 3.37 23.50
N GLN A 186 7.09 3.00 23.40
CA GLN A 186 8.16 3.52 24.26
C GLN A 186 8.35 5.04 24.13
N ARG A 187 8.04 5.61 22.96
CA ARG A 187 8.03 7.06 22.71
C ARG A 187 6.76 7.78 23.19
N GLY A 188 5.86 7.08 23.88
CA GLY A 188 4.61 7.64 24.39
C GLY A 188 3.52 7.82 23.33
N THR A 189 3.66 7.18 22.16
CA THR A 189 2.70 7.28 21.06
C THR A 189 2.23 5.87 20.64
N PRO A 190 1.50 5.13 21.51
CA PRO A 190 1.03 3.79 21.20
C PRO A 190 0.22 3.78 19.90
N TYR A 191 0.38 2.72 19.12
CA TYR A 191 -0.16 2.60 17.78
C TYR A 191 -1.30 1.58 17.73
N VAL A 192 -2.54 2.05 17.56
CA VAL A 192 -3.73 1.20 17.36
C VAL A 192 -4.18 1.33 15.92
N GLY A 193 -4.45 0.23 15.22
CA GLY A 193 -4.93 0.26 13.84
C GLY A 193 -4.23 -0.74 12.93
N ILE A 194 -4.12 -0.38 11.64
CA ILE A 194 -3.38 -1.17 10.64
C ILE A 194 -2.01 -0.57 10.41
N LEU A 195 -0.97 -1.31 10.80
CA LEU A 195 0.39 -1.04 10.35
C LEU A 195 0.59 -1.76 9.01
N TYR A 196 0.81 -1.00 7.95
CA TYR A 196 1.22 -1.51 6.65
C TYR A 196 2.72 -1.34 6.51
N ALA A 197 3.44 -2.40 6.17
CA ALA A 197 4.86 -2.36 5.82
C ALA A 197 5.02 -2.71 4.33
N GLY A 198 5.55 -1.77 3.56
CA GLY A 198 6.04 -2.02 2.20
C GLY A 198 7.47 -2.54 2.29
N LEU A 199 7.70 -3.76 1.80
CA LEU A 199 8.98 -4.44 1.93
C LEU A 199 9.56 -4.71 0.54
N MET A 200 10.89 -4.67 0.44
CA MET A 200 11.64 -5.21 -0.68
C MET A 200 12.30 -6.50 -0.23
N VAL A 201 12.02 -7.60 -0.93
CA VAL A 201 12.57 -8.92 -0.64
C VAL A 201 13.53 -9.30 -1.75
N SER A 202 14.74 -9.69 -1.37
CA SER A 202 15.73 -10.32 -2.22
C SER A 202 16.14 -11.66 -1.59
N ALA A 203 16.94 -12.47 -2.29
CA ALA A 203 17.22 -13.85 -1.89
C ALA A 203 17.60 -14.02 -0.39
N ASP A 204 18.42 -13.11 0.15
CA ASP A 204 18.92 -13.20 1.53
C ASP A 204 18.68 -11.91 2.36
N ASP A 205 17.99 -10.92 1.80
CA ASP A 205 17.80 -9.62 2.46
C ASP A 205 16.37 -9.10 2.34
N LEU A 206 15.93 -8.41 3.38
CA LEU A 206 14.61 -7.83 3.50
C LEU A 206 14.75 -6.40 3.99
N LYS A 207 14.25 -5.44 3.21
CA LYS A 207 14.31 -4.02 3.58
C LYS A 207 12.93 -3.39 3.61
N VAL A 208 12.65 -2.66 4.69
CA VAL A 208 11.47 -1.81 4.81
C VAL A 208 11.65 -0.58 3.92
N LEU A 209 10.74 -0.41 2.95
CA LEU A 209 10.70 0.73 2.05
C LEU A 209 9.94 1.91 2.67
N GLU A 210 8.80 1.61 3.28
CA GLU A 210 7.91 2.59 3.90
C GLU A 210 6.89 1.92 4.82
N PHE A 211 6.26 2.74 5.66
CA PHE A 211 5.07 2.37 6.43
C PHE A 211 3.87 3.18 6.00
N ASN A 212 2.70 2.54 5.95
CA ASN A 212 1.40 3.21 5.90
C ASN A 212 0.61 2.89 7.17
N CYS A 213 -0.35 3.75 7.50
CA CYS A 213 -1.10 3.73 8.75
C CYS A 213 -2.56 3.29 8.58
N ARG A 214 -2.82 2.51 7.55
CA ARG A 214 -4.15 2.10 7.10
C ARG A 214 -4.01 0.89 6.20
N PHE A 215 -5.15 0.27 5.96
CA PHE A 215 -5.37 -0.63 4.85
C PHE A 215 -4.85 -0.07 3.52
N GLY A 216 -4.14 -0.91 2.76
CA GLY A 216 -3.73 -0.63 1.38
C GLY A 216 -4.91 -0.75 0.42
N ASP A 217 -4.83 -0.08 -0.72
CA ASP A 217 -5.83 -0.17 -1.77
C ASP A 217 -5.10 -0.26 -3.12
N PRO A 218 -5.11 -1.41 -3.83
CA PRO A 218 -6.15 -2.44 -3.76
C PRO A 218 -5.85 -3.70 -2.90
N GLU A 219 -4.84 -3.67 -2.02
CA GLU A 219 -4.43 -4.85 -1.25
C GLU A 219 -5.53 -5.38 -0.33
N THR A 220 -6.30 -4.49 0.28
CA THR A 220 -7.39 -4.85 1.18
C THR A 220 -8.46 -5.67 0.47
N GLN A 221 -8.77 -5.32 -0.78
CA GLN A 221 -9.72 -6.05 -1.62
C GLN A 221 -9.21 -7.47 -1.92
N ALA A 222 -7.90 -7.70 -2.03
CA ALA A 222 -7.35 -9.03 -2.23
C ALA A 222 -7.27 -9.84 -0.91
N ILE A 223 -6.90 -9.19 0.20
CA ILE A 223 -6.63 -9.84 1.50
C ILE A 223 -7.93 -10.22 2.23
N LEU A 224 -8.83 -9.25 2.46
CA LEU A 224 -9.97 -9.45 3.38
C LEU A 224 -10.97 -10.53 2.95
N PRO A 225 -11.21 -10.82 1.65
CA PRO A 225 -12.06 -11.96 1.27
C PRO A 225 -11.55 -13.32 1.74
N LEU A 226 -10.26 -13.40 2.10
CA LEU A 226 -9.64 -14.61 2.62
C LEU A 226 -9.66 -14.68 4.17
N LEU A 227 -10.06 -13.62 4.86
CA LEU A 227 -10.16 -13.62 6.32
C LEU A 227 -11.36 -14.46 6.77
N GLU A 228 -11.14 -15.42 7.66
CA GLU A 228 -12.21 -16.25 8.23
C GLU A 228 -12.83 -15.63 9.49
N ASN A 229 -12.08 -14.80 10.20
CA ASN A 229 -12.58 -14.08 11.37
C ASN A 229 -13.67 -13.07 11.00
N ASP A 230 -14.56 -12.77 11.96
CA ASP A 230 -15.37 -11.57 11.88
C ASP A 230 -14.45 -10.35 11.99
N LEU A 231 -14.39 -9.53 10.94
CA LEU A 231 -13.55 -8.34 10.93
C LEU A 231 -13.92 -7.39 12.08
N LEU A 232 -15.20 -7.25 12.42
CA LEU A 232 -15.63 -6.35 13.50
C LEU A 232 -15.04 -6.77 14.84
N GLU A 233 -15.02 -8.08 15.13
CA GLU A 233 -14.42 -8.63 16.36
C GLU A 233 -12.93 -8.28 16.45
N VAL A 234 -12.19 -8.42 15.35
CA VAL A 234 -10.75 -8.07 15.30
C VAL A 234 -10.54 -6.56 15.54
N LEU A 235 -11.38 -5.71 14.93
CA LEU A 235 -11.30 -4.26 15.10
C LEU A 235 -11.63 -3.85 16.53
N GLU A 236 -12.66 -4.43 17.15
CA GLU A 236 -13.04 -4.16 18.53
C GLU A 236 -11.97 -4.63 19.52
N ALA A 237 -11.45 -5.85 19.34
CA ALA A 237 -10.34 -6.36 20.15
C ALA A 237 -9.09 -5.47 20.05
N SER A 238 -8.83 -4.91 18.86
CA SER A 238 -7.72 -3.95 18.68
C SER A 238 -7.94 -2.65 19.45
N VAL A 239 -9.16 -2.11 19.44
CA VAL A 239 -9.49 -0.89 20.21
C VAL A 239 -9.47 -1.15 21.73
N ASP A 240 -9.81 -2.37 22.16
CA ASP A 240 -9.89 -2.76 23.56
C ASP A 240 -8.56 -3.19 24.20
N GLY A 241 -7.47 -3.31 23.43
CA GLY A 241 -6.21 -3.87 23.96
C GLY A 241 -6.26 -5.39 24.17
N ARG A 242 -7.16 -6.09 23.47
CA ARG A 242 -7.41 -7.53 23.58
C ARG A 242 -6.99 -8.31 22.35
N LEU A 243 -6.17 -7.73 21.46
CA LEU A 243 -5.78 -8.40 20.22
C LEU A 243 -4.94 -9.67 20.47
N HIS A 244 -4.32 -9.79 21.65
CA HIS A 244 -3.63 -11.01 22.09
C HIS A 244 -4.57 -12.23 22.21
N GLU A 245 -5.87 -12.02 22.40
CA GLU A 245 -6.90 -13.07 22.47
C GLU A 245 -7.33 -13.57 21.08
N ILE A 246 -6.99 -12.84 20.02
CA ILE A 246 -7.38 -13.14 18.64
C ILE A 246 -6.26 -13.88 17.91
N GLU A 247 -6.62 -15.01 17.31
CA GLU A 247 -5.82 -15.70 16.28
C GLU A 247 -6.47 -15.44 14.90
N LEU A 248 -5.69 -14.91 13.96
CA LEU A 248 -6.17 -14.67 12.60
C LEU A 248 -6.14 -15.98 11.82
N ARG A 249 -7.27 -16.32 11.21
CA ARG A 249 -7.46 -17.51 10.39
C ARG A 249 -7.77 -17.08 8.96
N TRP A 250 -7.13 -17.76 8.02
CA TRP A 250 -7.19 -17.43 6.60
C TRP A 250 -7.60 -18.65 5.79
N ARG A 251 -8.50 -18.43 4.83
CA ARG A 251 -8.90 -19.45 3.87
C ARG A 251 -7.69 -19.89 3.06
N ARG A 252 -7.55 -21.20 2.84
CA ARG A 252 -6.51 -21.79 1.96
C ARG A 252 -6.88 -21.62 0.48
N LEU A 253 -6.98 -20.36 0.05
CA LEU A 253 -7.33 -19.94 -1.30
C LEU A 253 -6.37 -18.82 -1.72
N THR A 254 -6.39 -18.48 -3.00
CA THR A 254 -5.71 -17.30 -3.54
C THR A 254 -6.76 -16.33 -4.06
N SER A 255 -6.52 -15.04 -3.85
CA SER A 255 -7.38 -13.94 -4.28
C SER A 255 -6.62 -13.00 -5.21
N VAL A 256 -7.30 -12.50 -6.24
CA VAL A 256 -6.78 -11.54 -7.21
C VAL A 256 -7.79 -10.40 -7.34
N CYS A 257 -7.36 -9.18 -7.06
CA CYS A 257 -8.09 -7.95 -7.33
C CYS A 257 -7.51 -7.26 -8.57
N VAL A 258 -8.34 -7.06 -9.59
CA VAL A 258 -8.01 -6.28 -10.80
C VAL A 258 -8.71 -4.94 -10.71
N VAL A 259 -7.96 -3.84 -10.80
CA VAL A 259 -8.54 -2.50 -10.83
C VAL A 259 -8.95 -2.15 -12.25
N MET A 260 -10.20 -1.75 -12.41
CA MET A 260 -10.69 -1.12 -13.63
C MET A 260 -10.67 0.41 -13.45
N ALA A 261 -10.00 1.09 -14.38
CA ALA A 261 -9.72 2.52 -14.33
C ALA A 261 -10.35 3.28 -15.51
N ALA A 262 -10.54 4.59 -15.32
CA ALA A 262 -11.00 5.50 -16.36
C ALA A 262 -9.85 5.89 -17.29
N GLN A 263 -10.12 5.94 -18.60
CA GLN A 263 -9.15 6.34 -19.61
C GLN A 263 -8.40 7.62 -19.22
N GLY A 264 -7.07 7.58 -19.30
CA GLY A 264 -6.21 8.71 -18.98
C GLY A 264 -5.66 8.71 -17.54
N TYR A 265 -6.22 7.91 -16.63
CA TYR A 265 -5.60 7.67 -15.31
C TYR A 265 -4.17 7.12 -15.46
N PRO A 266 -3.17 7.62 -14.70
CA PRO A 266 -3.23 8.54 -13.54
C PRO A 266 -3.20 10.04 -13.86
N GLY A 267 -3.28 10.42 -15.14
CA GLY A 267 -3.43 11.79 -15.62
C GLY A 267 -4.87 12.30 -15.53
N ALA A 268 -5.27 13.14 -16.49
CA ALA A 268 -6.65 13.60 -16.60
C ALA A 268 -7.56 12.50 -17.14
N TYR A 269 -8.77 12.38 -16.59
CA TYR A 269 -9.75 11.35 -16.95
C TYR A 269 -11.17 11.93 -16.90
N GLU A 270 -12.06 11.35 -17.69
CA GLU A 270 -13.48 11.71 -17.72
C GLU A 270 -14.27 11.07 -16.57
N ARG A 271 -15.39 11.69 -16.21
CA ARG A 271 -16.31 11.24 -15.16
C ARG A 271 -17.74 11.26 -15.66
N GLY A 272 -18.64 10.57 -14.96
CA GLY A 272 -20.07 10.55 -15.27
C GLY A 272 -20.44 9.58 -16.39
N LEU A 273 -19.53 8.66 -16.74
CA LEU A 273 -19.82 7.65 -17.75
C LEU A 273 -20.62 6.50 -17.11
N PRO A 274 -21.67 5.99 -17.77
CA PRO A 274 -22.48 4.91 -17.24
C PRO A 274 -21.71 3.60 -17.19
N ILE A 275 -21.81 2.90 -16.07
CA ILE A 275 -21.20 1.59 -15.85
C ILE A 275 -22.28 0.53 -16.04
N GLU A 276 -22.02 -0.41 -16.95
CA GLU A 276 -22.91 -1.52 -17.26
C GLU A 276 -22.27 -2.86 -16.88
N GLY A 277 -23.10 -3.91 -16.71
CA GLY A 277 -22.62 -5.27 -16.47
C GLY A 277 -22.24 -5.62 -15.02
N LEU A 278 -22.46 -4.71 -14.06
CA LEU A 278 -22.20 -4.96 -12.63
C LEU A 278 -22.97 -6.19 -12.11
N ASP A 279 -24.27 -6.29 -12.40
CA ASP A 279 -25.09 -7.44 -11.97
C ASP A 279 -24.61 -8.76 -12.58
N ALA A 280 -24.15 -8.73 -13.83
CA ALA A 280 -23.63 -9.91 -14.53
C ALA A 280 -22.29 -10.39 -13.93
N ALA A 281 -21.44 -9.46 -13.47
CA ALA A 281 -20.21 -9.79 -12.76
C ALA A 281 -20.51 -10.29 -11.33
N ALA A 282 -21.44 -9.65 -10.63
CA ALA A 282 -21.83 -10.02 -9.27
C ALA A 282 -22.56 -11.37 -9.17
N ALA A 283 -23.13 -11.86 -10.28
CA ALA A 283 -23.74 -13.18 -10.36
C ALA A 283 -22.73 -14.34 -10.48
N LEU A 284 -21.43 -14.05 -10.64
CA LEU A 284 -20.39 -15.07 -10.66
C LEU A 284 -20.04 -15.50 -9.24
N ASP A 285 -19.91 -16.81 -9.02
CA ASP A 285 -19.45 -17.35 -7.75
C ASP A 285 -18.03 -16.89 -7.42
N ASP A 286 -17.76 -16.66 -6.14
CA ASP A 286 -16.45 -16.27 -5.63
C ASP A 286 -15.87 -14.98 -6.26
N VAL A 287 -16.76 -14.05 -6.62
CA VAL A 287 -16.42 -12.73 -7.16
C VAL A 287 -17.08 -11.63 -6.33
N VAL A 288 -16.35 -10.54 -6.09
CA VAL A 288 -16.88 -9.30 -5.53
C VAL A 288 -16.40 -8.12 -6.35
N VAL A 289 -17.34 -7.21 -6.67
CA VAL A 289 -17.02 -5.93 -7.33
C VAL A 289 -17.05 -4.83 -6.27
N PHE A 290 -15.87 -4.38 -5.87
CA PHE A 290 -15.71 -3.26 -4.94
C PHE A 290 -15.76 -1.93 -5.70
N HIS A 291 -16.63 -1.03 -5.25
CA HIS A 291 -16.73 0.32 -5.81
C HIS A 291 -15.63 1.22 -5.22
N ALA A 292 -14.87 1.88 -6.09
CA ALA A 292 -13.92 2.93 -5.71
C ALA A 292 -14.50 4.29 -6.12
N GLY A 293 -14.06 4.84 -7.27
CA GLY A 293 -14.58 6.08 -7.83
C GLY A 293 -15.88 5.88 -8.60
N THR A 294 -17.01 5.67 -7.90
CA THR A 294 -18.34 5.61 -8.51
C THR A 294 -19.34 6.48 -7.77
N ARG A 295 -20.38 6.95 -8.48
CA ARG A 295 -21.54 7.61 -7.88
C ARG A 295 -22.84 7.07 -8.49
N THR A 296 -23.92 7.10 -7.73
CA THR A 296 -25.25 6.71 -8.23
C THR A 296 -26.07 7.95 -8.54
N VAL A 297 -26.66 8.03 -9.73
CA VAL A 297 -27.57 9.08 -10.18
C VAL A 297 -28.77 8.41 -10.83
N ASP A 298 -29.98 8.70 -10.34
CA ASP A 298 -31.24 8.15 -10.87
C ASP A 298 -31.25 6.62 -11.00
N GLY A 299 -30.62 5.92 -10.06
CA GLY A 299 -30.48 4.46 -10.05
C GLY A 299 -29.38 3.90 -10.96
N GLN A 300 -28.69 4.75 -11.72
CA GLN A 300 -27.57 4.36 -12.57
C GLN A 300 -26.23 4.61 -11.87
N VAL A 301 -25.32 3.63 -11.94
CA VAL A 301 -23.94 3.78 -11.44
C VAL A 301 -23.08 4.43 -12.51
N LEU A 302 -22.40 5.52 -12.16
CA LEU A 302 -21.53 6.29 -13.03
C LEU A 302 -20.09 6.32 -12.51
N THR A 303 -19.11 6.51 -13.40
CA THR A 303 -17.72 6.76 -13.02
C THR A 303 -17.57 8.10 -12.28
N ASP A 304 -16.73 8.15 -11.25
CA ASP A 304 -16.43 9.38 -10.48
C ASP A 304 -15.01 9.40 -9.90
N GLY A 305 -14.08 8.65 -10.48
CA GLY A 305 -12.69 8.64 -10.06
C GLY A 305 -11.77 7.96 -11.07
N GLY A 306 -10.46 8.09 -10.87
CA GLY A 306 -9.46 7.51 -11.77
C GLY A 306 -9.45 5.98 -11.71
N ARG A 307 -9.43 5.42 -10.49
CA ARG A 307 -9.75 4.01 -10.23
C ARG A 307 -11.23 3.91 -9.95
N VAL A 308 -11.94 3.11 -10.73
CA VAL A 308 -13.40 3.07 -10.71
C VAL A 308 -13.90 1.87 -9.91
N LEU A 309 -13.37 0.67 -10.19
CA LEU A 309 -13.76 -0.58 -9.53
C LEU A 309 -12.53 -1.41 -9.18
N GLY A 310 -12.62 -2.19 -8.10
CA GLY A 310 -11.74 -3.33 -7.84
C GLY A 310 -12.53 -4.62 -7.99
N VAL A 311 -12.27 -5.37 -9.06
CA VAL A 311 -12.92 -6.66 -9.34
C VAL A 311 -12.07 -7.77 -8.73
N THR A 312 -12.57 -8.36 -7.66
CA THR A 312 -11.84 -9.38 -6.91
C THR A 312 -12.47 -10.74 -7.12
N ALA A 313 -11.64 -11.75 -7.35
CA ALA A 313 -12.05 -13.14 -7.31
C ALA A 313 -11.06 -13.98 -6.51
N TRP A 314 -11.53 -15.05 -5.89
CA TRP A 314 -10.68 -16.03 -5.22
C TRP A 314 -10.92 -17.44 -5.74
N ALA A 315 -9.91 -18.32 -5.66
CA ALA A 315 -9.99 -19.73 -6.07
C ALA A 315 -8.91 -20.56 -5.36
N SER A 316 -8.78 -21.84 -5.71
CA SER A 316 -7.79 -22.77 -5.12
C SER A 316 -6.34 -22.38 -5.36
N ASP A 317 -6.06 -21.65 -6.44
CA ASP A 317 -4.72 -21.21 -6.82
C ASP A 317 -4.76 -19.90 -7.60
N LEU A 318 -3.59 -19.28 -7.76
CA LEU A 318 -3.42 -17.99 -8.40
C LEU A 318 -3.93 -17.95 -9.85
N ARG A 319 -3.74 -19.04 -10.62
CA ARG A 319 -4.17 -19.08 -12.02
C ARG A 319 -5.69 -19.07 -12.11
N ALA A 320 -6.34 -19.94 -11.34
CA ALA A 320 -7.79 -20.01 -11.29
C ALA A 320 -8.42 -18.70 -10.79
N ALA A 321 -7.85 -18.08 -9.74
CA ALA A 321 -8.33 -16.82 -9.19
C ALA A 321 -8.20 -15.68 -10.21
N ARG A 322 -7.06 -15.62 -10.91
CA ARG A 322 -6.83 -14.67 -12.00
C ARG A 322 -7.83 -14.86 -13.13
N ASP A 323 -7.99 -16.06 -13.64
CA ASP A 323 -8.89 -16.34 -14.78
C ASP A 323 -10.35 -16.00 -14.43
N ARG A 324 -10.77 -16.26 -13.19
CA ARG A 324 -12.07 -15.85 -12.66
C ARG A 324 -12.22 -14.34 -12.57
N ALA A 325 -11.24 -13.63 -12.03
CA ALA A 325 -11.25 -12.17 -11.94
C ALA A 325 -11.37 -11.52 -13.34
N TYR A 326 -10.59 -11.98 -14.32
CA TYR A 326 -10.68 -11.45 -15.69
C TYR A 326 -11.98 -11.84 -16.40
N THR A 327 -12.56 -13.00 -16.09
CA THR A 327 -13.91 -13.35 -16.58
C THR A 327 -14.94 -12.34 -16.09
N ALA A 328 -14.86 -11.91 -14.81
CA ALA A 328 -15.73 -10.89 -14.24
C ALA A 328 -15.46 -9.49 -14.83
N VAL A 329 -14.19 -9.09 -14.96
CA VAL A 329 -13.79 -7.83 -15.63
C VAL A 329 -14.37 -7.74 -17.03
N GLY A 330 -14.35 -8.84 -17.80
CA GLY A 330 -14.90 -8.90 -19.15
C GLY A 330 -16.43 -8.76 -19.23
N ARG A 331 -17.15 -8.78 -18.10
CA ARG A 331 -18.60 -8.51 -18.05
C ARG A 331 -18.95 -7.04 -17.85
N ILE A 332 -18.01 -6.24 -17.36
CA ILE A 332 -18.24 -4.85 -16.96
C ILE A 332 -17.70 -3.94 -18.04
N HIS A 333 -18.48 -2.91 -18.40
CA HIS A 333 -18.05 -1.96 -19.42
C HIS A 333 -18.55 -0.54 -19.17
N TRP A 334 -17.73 0.40 -19.63
CA TRP A 334 -18.07 1.80 -19.90
C TRP A 334 -17.10 2.32 -20.97
N PRO A 335 -17.40 3.43 -21.66
CA PRO A 335 -16.47 4.00 -22.63
C PRO A 335 -15.10 4.31 -22.03
N GLY A 336 -14.03 3.76 -22.59
CA GLY A 336 -12.65 4.01 -22.12
C GLY A 336 -12.25 3.26 -20.83
N ALA A 337 -13.05 2.29 -20.38
CA ALA A 337 -12.62 1.38 -19.31
C ALA A 337 -11.32 0.66 -19.69
N PHE A 338 -10.35 0.60 -18.79
CA PHE A 338 -9.17 -0.24 -18.97
C PHE A 338 -8.73 -0.89 -17.66
N ALA A 339 -8.07 -2.04 -17.79
CA ALA A 339 -7.39 -2.73 -16.71
C ALA A 339 -6.11 -3.36 -17.27
N ARG A 340 -5.08 -3.50 -16.44
CA ARG A 340 -3.92 -4.35 -16.77
C ARG A 340 -4.38 -5.77 -17.04
N GLN A 341 -3.65 -6.50 -17.87
CA GLN A 341 -3.94 -7.90 -18.23
C GLN A 341 -2.98 -8.91 -17.57
N ASP A 342 -1.99 -8.41 -16.84
CA ASP A 342 -0.90 -9.19 -16.26
C ASP A 342 -0.89 -9.23 -14.72
N ILE A 343 -1.97 -8.77 -14.07
CA ILE A 343 -2.09 -8.88 -12.61
C ILE A 343 -1.95 -10.34 -12.18
N GLY A 344 -0.98 -10.60 -11.30
CA GLY A 344 -0.65 -11.93 -10.78
C GLY A 344 0.32 -12.75 -11.64
N CYS A 345 0.74 -12.26 -12.82
CA CYS A 345 1.69 -13.00 -13.67
C CYS A 345 3.05 -13.21 -12.98
N LYS A 346 3.53 -12.24 -12.20
CA LYS A 346 4.76 -12.38 -11.40
C LYS A 346 4.73 -13.59 -10.48
N GLY A 347 3.67 -13.74 -9.68
CA GLY A 347 3.50 -14.88 -8.79
C GLY A 347 3.40 -16.22 -9.52
N LEU A 348 2.88 -16.25 -10.75
CA LEU A 348 2.87 -17.46 -11.60
C LEU A 348 4.26 -17.83 -12.14
N GLU A 349 5.15 -16.87 -12.31
CA GLU A 349 6.54 -17.11 -12.72
C GLU A 349 7.42 -17.52 -11.53
N GLU A 350 7.18 -16.92 -10.37
CA GLU A 350 7.87 -17.22 -9.11
C GLU A 350 7.54 -18.64 -8.62
N GLY A 351 6.26 -19.05 -8.66
CA GLY A 351 5.85 -20.41 -8.25
C GLY A 351 6.31 -21.55 -9.17
N ARG A 352 7.02 -21.23 -10.27
CA ARG A 352 7.68 -22.23 -11.14
C ARG A 352 9.14 -22.48 -10.76
N ARG A 353 9.73 -21.65 -9.90
CA ARG A 353 11.10 -21.77 -9.41
C ARG A 353 11.15 -22.61 -8.14
#